data_AF-A0A078BEI1-F1
#
_entry.id   AF-A0A078BEI1-F1
#
_cell.length_a   1.000
_cell.length_b   1.000
_cell.length_c   1.000
_cell.angle_alpha   90.00
_cell.angle_beta   90.00
_cell.angle_gamma   90.00
#
_symmetry.space_group_name_H-M   'P 1'
#
loop_
_entity.id
_entity.type
_entity.pdbx_description
1 polymer ?
#
loop_
_entity_poly.entity_id
_entity_poly.type
_entity_poly.pdbx_seq_one_letter_code
_entity_poly.pdbx_strand_id
1 'polypeptide(L)' 'MPHHELPHPHSLLRLSQILGTRDRPGLLNIGRTKFYDMIKQNLIPKPLKLGRVSVWRYADLQQALDRVLHPD' A
#
# COMPACT_ATOMS: atom_id res chain seq x y z
N MET A 1 1.50 -7.29 23.58
CA MET A 1 1.90 -7.08 22.17
C MET A 1 0.64 -7.19 21.34
N PRO A 2 0.10 -6.15 20.71
CA PRO A 2 -1.08 -6.37 19.87
C PRO A 2 -0.67 -7.27 18.71
N HIS A 3 -1.46 -8.32 18.47
CA HIS A 3 -1.28 -9.20 17.32
C HIS A 3 -1.34 -8.34 16.05
N HIS A 4 -0.24 -8.30 15.28
CA HIS A 4 -0.21 -7.69 13.97
C HIS A 4 -0.91 -8.65 13.00
N GLU A 5 -2.22 -8.81 13.17
CA GLU A 5 -3.02 -9.58 12.23
C GLU A 5 -2.95 -8.85 10.88
N LEU A 6 -2.57 -9.59 9.83
CA LEU A 6 -2.52 -9.03 8.50
C LEU A 6 -3.92 -8.50 8.14
N PRO A 7 -4.04 -7.35 7.47
CA PRO A 7 -5.32 -6.86 7.02
C PRO A 7 -6.06 -7.93 6.20
N HIS A 8 -7.38 -7.99 6.33
CA HIS A 8 -8.19 -8.86 5.47
C HIS A 8 -7.93 -8.50 4.00
N PRO A 9 -7.92 -9.44 3.04
CA PRO A 9 -7.61 -9.17 1.63
C PRO A 9 -8.42 -8.02 1.00
N HIS A 10 -9.68 -7.86 1.43
CA HIS A 10 -10.59 -6.80 0.96
C HIS A 10 -10.51 -5.49 1.76
N SER A 11 -9.63 -5.40 2.77
CA SER A 11 -9.42 -4.17 3.52
C SER A 11 -8.91 -3.05 2.61
N LEU A 12 -9.49 -1.86 2.79
CA LEU A 12 -9.08 -0.65 2.11
C LEU A 12 -8.10 0.12 2.99
N LEU A 13 -6.89 0.29 2.48
CA LEU A 13 -5.79 0.94 3.17
C LEU A 13 -5.62 2.36 2.67
N ARG A 14 -5.44 3.31 3.61
CA ARG A 14 -5.01 4.67 3.31
C ARG A 14 -3.50 4.73 3.12
N LEU A 15 -3.02 5.78 2.49
CA LEU A 15 -1.59 6.00 2.29
C LEU A 15 -0.78 5.97 3.60
N SER A 16 -1.33 6.49 4.71
CA SER A 16 -0.67 6.44 6.02
C SER A 16 -0.56 5.04 6.62
N GLN A 17 -1.43 4.10 6.23
CA GLN A 17 -1.32 2.69 6.64
C GLN A 17 -0.32 1.94 5.74
N ILE A 18 -0.19 2.36 4.48
CA ILE A 18 0.76 1.79 3.54
C ILE A 18 2.19 2.22 3.86
N LEU A 19 2.41 3.52 4.09
CA LEU A 19 3.74 4.11 4.31
C LEU A 19 4.09 4.29 5.79
N GLY A 20 3.11 4.11 6.68
CA GLY A 20 3.26 4.36 8.10
C GLY A 20 3.12 5.83 8.46
N THR A 21 3.16 6.07 9.76
CA THR A 21 3.26 7.38 10.40
C THR A 21 4.43 7.36 11.38
N ARG A 22 4.71 8.50 12.03
CA ARG A 22 5.72 8.58 13.09
C ARG A 22 5.55 7.50 14.16
N ASP A 23 4.30 7.21 14.52
CA ASP A 23 3.98 6.36 15.67
C ASP A 23 3.56 4.94 15.29
N ARG A 24 3.38 4.67 13.98
CA ARG A 24 2.92 3.36 13.50
C ARG A 24 3.65 2.98 12.20
N PRO A 25 4.38 1.86 12.16
CA PRO A 25 5.01 1.40 10.92
C PRO A 25 3.96 1.07 9.86
N GLY A 26 4.31 1.31 8.60
CA GLY A 26 3.49 0.94 7.46
C GLY A 26 3.88 -0.41 6.87
N LEU A 27 3.16 -0.81 5.83
CA LEU A 27 3.51 -1.95 4.99
C LEU A 27 4.85 -1.77 4.26
N LEU A 28 5.15 -0.55 3.83
CA LEU A 28 6.33 -0.22 3.04
C LEU A 28 7.16 0.85 3.72
N ASN A 29 8.46 0.62 3.83
CA ASN A 29 9.42 1.60 4.33
C ASN A 29 9.95 2.48 3.18
N ILE A 30 9.05 3.22 2.52
CA ILE A 30 9.41 4.14 1.42
C ILE A 30 8.72 5.50 1.58
N GLY A 31 9.32 6.53 0.99
CA GLY A 31 8.73 7.87 0.95
C GLY A 31 7.53 7.98 0.01
N ARG A 32 6.67 8.97 0.27
CA ARG A 32 5.48 9.27 -0.56
C ARG A 32 5.81 9.47 -2.03
N THR A 33 6.87 10.21 -2.34
CA THR A 33 7.30 10.48 -3.71
C THR A 33 7.58 9.18 -4.47
N LYS A 34 8.38 8.29 -3.88
CA LYS A 34 8.69 6.98 -4.46
C LYS A 34 7.44 6.14 -4.68
N PHE A 35 6.52 6.12 -3.72
CA PHE A 35 5.26 5.40 -3.86
C PHE A 35 4.41 5.92 -5.04
N TYR A 36 4.30 7.24 -5.19
CA TYR A 36 3.59 7.81 -6.34
C TYR A 36 4.32 7.59 -7.67
N ASP A 37 5.65 7.56 -7.68
CA ASP A 37 6.41 7.25 -8.89
C ASP A 37 6.22 5.78 -9.30
N MET A 38 6.12 4.84 -8.35
CA MET A 38 5.74 3.45 -8.63
C MET A 38 4.34 3.34 -9.24
N ILE A 39 3.39 4.18 -8.80
CA ILE A 39 2.06 4.27 -9.42
C ILE A 39 2.15 4.79 -10.86
N LYS A 40 2.96 5.83 -11.11
CA LYS A 40 3.18 6.36 -12.47
C LYS A 40 3.82 5.32 -13.41
N GLN A 41 4.72 4.49 -12.86
CA GLN A 41 5.39 3.39 -13.57
C GLN A 41 4.50 2.15 -13.73
N ASN A 42 3.24 2.19 -13.27
CA ASN A 42 2.31 1.05 -13.25
C ASN A 42 2.80 -0.17 -12.45
N LEU A 43 3.76 0.02 -11.53
CA LEU A 43 4.24 -1.03 -10.62
C LEU A 43 3.29 -1.24 -9.43
N ILE A 44 2.54 -0.20 -9.05
CA ILE A 44 1.53 -0.23 -7.98
C ILE A 44 0.21 0.26 -8.58
N PRO A 45 -0.94 -0.33 -8.21
CA PRO A 45 -2.24 0.11 -8.72
C PRO A 45 -2.56 1.57 -8.38
N LYS A 46 -3.30 2.22 -9.27
CA LYS A 46 -3.88 3.54 -9.00
C LYS A 46 -4.88 3.45 -7.82
N PRO A 47 -5.01 4.50 -7.00
CA PRO A 47 -5.95 4.50 -5.89
C PRO A 47 -7.40 4.42 -6.34
N LEU A 48 -8.23 3.74 -5.55
CA LEU A 48 -9.67 3.89 -5.55
C LEU A 48 -10.04 5.18 -4.80
N LYS A 49 -11.07 5.88 -5.29
CA LYS A 49 -11.59 7.10 -4.65
C LYS A 49 -12.81 6.80 -3.80
N LEU A 50 -12.72 7.13 -2.52
CA LEU A 50 -13.84 7.17 -1.58
C LEU A 50 -14.04 8.62 -1.13
N GLY A 51 -14.90 9.34 -1.85
CA GLY A 51 -15.04 10.79 -1.71
C GLY A 51 -13.70 11.49 -1.95
N ARG A 52 -13.20 12.21 -0.94
CA ARG A 52 -11.91 12.92 -1.01
C ARG A 52 -10.69 12.03 -0.72
N VAL A 53 -10.90 10.82 -0.22
CA VAL A 53 -9.83 9.94 0.25
C VAL A 53 -9.41 8.97 -0.86
N SER A 54 -8.10 8.83 -1.04
CA SER A 54 -7.52 7.75 -1.85
C SER A 54 -7.26 6.53 -0.99
N VAL A 55 -7.70 5.37 -1.45
CA VAL A 55 -7.50 4.07 -0.79
C VAL A 55 -7.05 2.99 -1.78
N TRP A 56 -6.48 1.91 -1.26
CA TRP A 56 -6.04 0.76 -2.03
C TRP A 56 -6.53 -0.52 -1.36
N ARG A 57 -6.90 -1.52 -2.16
CA ARG A 57 -7.20 -2.85 -1.61
C ARG A 57 -5.89 -3.52 -1.19
N TYR A 58 -5.90 -4.17 -0.04
CA TYR A 58 -4.72 -4.84 0.48
C TYR A 58 -4.23 -5.96 -0.46
N ALA A 59 -5.14 -6.78 -0.98
CA ALA A 59 -4.80 -7.85 -1.93
C ALA A 59 -4.09 -7.33 -3.19
N ASP A 60 -4.60 -6.25 -3.79
CA ASP A 60 -4.02 -5.66 -5.01
C ASP A 60 -2.61 -5.13 -4.75
N LEU A 61 -2.37 -4.53 -3.57
CA LEU A 61 -1.04 -4.08 -3.16
C LEU A 61 -0.09 -5.26 -2.98
N GLN A 62 -0.52 -6.32 -2.29
CA GLN A 62 0.31 -7.52 -2.09
C GLN A 62 0.70 -8.14 -3.43
N GLN A 63 -0.26 -8.32 -4.33
CA GLN A 63 0.01 -8.90 -5.65
C GLN A 63 0.95 -8.02 -6.49
N ALA A 64 0.80 -6.70 -6.43
CA ALA A 64 1.68 -5.78 -7.14
C ALA A 64 3.11 -5.81 -6.59
N LEU A 65 3.26 -5.85 -5.25
CA LEU A 65 4.56 -5.92 -4.60
C LEU A 65 5.28 -7.23 -4.89
N ASP A 66 4.56 -8.35 -4.89
CA ASP A 66 5.13 -9.66 -5.21
C ASP A 66 5.76 -9.67 -6.60
N ARG A 67 5.07 -9.13 -7.62
CA ARG A 67 5.59 -8.99 -8.99
C ARG A 67 6.83 -8.09 -9.08
N VAL A 68 6.92 -7.07 -8.23
CA VAL A 68 8.06 -6.13 -8.22
C VAL A 68 9.29 -6.75 -7.55
N LEU A 69 9.09 -7.54 -6.51
CA LEU A 69 10.16 -8.15 -5.72
C LEU A 69 10.66 -9.46 -6.33
N HIS A 70 9.81 -10.17 -7.06
CA HIS A 70 10.11 -11.42 -7.73
C HIS A 70 9.79 -11.32 -9.23
N PRO A 71 10.53 -10.49 -10.00
CA PRO A 71 10.45 -10.54 -11.44
C PRO A 71 11.02 -11.88 -11.93
N ASP A 72 10.35 -12.51 -12.91
CA ASP A 72 10.83 -13.72 -13.61
C ASP A 72 12.24 -13.54 -14.19
#